data_AF-A0A842LMX7-F1
#
_entry.id   AF-A0A842LMX7-F1
#
_cell.length_a   1.000
_cell.length_b   1.000
_cell.length_c   1.000
_cell.angle_alpha   90.00
_cell.angle_beta   90.00
_cell.angle_gamma   90.00
#
_symmetry.space_group_name_H-M   'P 1'
#
loop_
_entity.id
_entity.type
_entity.pdbx_description
1 polymer ?
#
loop_
_entity_poly.entity_id
_entity_poly.type
_entity_poly.pdbx_seq_one_letter_code
_entity_poly.pdbx_strand_id
1 'polypeptide(L)'
;MKIPKERRTYCPNCRKHTVHEVLESKRRKASELKWGQRQFRRVTAGYRGYPRPLPSGNKPVKKLDLRLKCKECGKSHIKKKSFRAGRVEYVA
;
A
#
# COMPACT_ATOMS: atom_id res chain seq x y z
N MET A 1 -4.97 2.92 17.55
CA MET A 1 -4.93 1.44 17.67
C MET A 1 -3.48 1.01 17.70
N LYS A 2 -3.09 0.15 18.65
CA LYS A 2 -1.72 -0.34 18.80
C LYS A 2 -1.54 -1.62 17.97
N ILE A 3 -0.51 -1.66 17.12
CA ILE A 3 -0.12 -2.83 16.32
C ILE A 3 1.29 -3.23 16.74
N PRO A 4 1.56 -4.52 17.04
CA PRO A 4 2.91 -4.95 17.33
C PRO A 4 3.78 -4.87 16.08
N LYS A 5 5.03 -4.43 16.23
CA LYS A 5 6.02 -4.40 15.13
C LYS A 5 6.34 -5.80 14.63
N GLU A 6 6.24 -6.79 15.50
CA GLU A 6 6.53 -8.19 15.18
C GLU A 6 5.34 -9.09 15.49
N ARG A 7 5.10 -10.07 14.62
CA ARG A 7 4.04 -11.06 14.82
C ARG A 7 4.46 -12.41 14.29
N ARG A 8 4.20 -13.49 15.05
CA ARG A 8 4.31 -14.86 14.53
C ARG A 8 3.11 -15.20 13.65
N THR A 9 3.38 -15.52 12.39
CA THR A 9 2.36 -15.91 11.40
C THR A 9 2.92 -16.94 10.43
N TYR A 10 2.05 -17.64 9.72
CA TYR A 10 2.44 -18.57 8.66
C TYR A 10 3.14 -17.84 7.51
N CYS A 11 4.33 -18.30 7.11
CA CYS A 11 5.01 -17.83 5.92
C CYS A 11 4.68 -18.75 4.73
N PRO A 12 4.09 -18.25 3.63
CA PRO A 12 3.77 -19.06 2.45
C PRO A 12 5.02 -19.57 1.71
N ASN A 13 6.15 -18.86 1.82
CA ASN A 13 7.39 -19.25 1.17
C ASN A 13 8.17 -20.31 1.95
N CYS A 14 8.27 -20.16 3.28
CA CYS A 14 8.97 -21.12 4.14
C CYS A 14 8.07 -22.30 4.54
N ARG A 15 6.75 -22.20 4.34
CA ARG A 15 5.73 -23.19 4.73
C ARG A 15 5.71 -23.53 6.22
N LYS A 16 6.16 -22.61 7.07
CA LYS A 16 6.16 -22.74 8.53
C LYS A 16 5.81 -21.42 9.19
N HIS A 17 5.50 -21.47 10.49
CA HIS A 17 5.22 -20.29 11.29
C HIS A 17 6.52 -19.62 11.73
N THR A 18 6.71 -18.37 11.34
CA THR A 18 7.92 -17.60 11.63
C THR A 18 7.56 -16.22 12.16
N VAL A 19 8.54 -15.53 12.74
CA VAL A 19 8.39 -14.13 13.15
C VAL A 19 8.41 -13.25 11.91
N HIS A 20 7.38 -12.42 11.76
CA HIS A 20 7.25 -11.46 10.68
C HIS A 20 7.27 -10.03 11.22
N GLU A 21 7.98 -9.16 10.53
CA GLU A 21 7.93 -7.71 10.72
C GLU A 21 6.71 -7.13 10.01
N VAL A 22 5.97 -6.27 10.70
CA VAL A 22 4.76 -5.63 10.17
C VAL A 22 5.12 -4.27 9.58
N LEU A 23 4.95 -4.13 8.27
CA LEU A 23 5.25 -2.92 7.52
C LEU A 23 4.00 -2.30 6.91
N GLU A 24 3.94 -0.97 6.88
CA GLU A 24 2.93 -0.23 6.13
C GLU A 24 3.40 0.06 4.70
N SER A 25 2.56 -0.22 3.70
CA SER A 25 2.89 0.10 2.31
C SER A 25 2.74 1.59 2.03
N LYS A 26 3.84 2.23 1.60
CA LYS A 26 3.83 3.63 1.15
C LYS A 26 3.61 3.72 -0.35
N ARG A 27 2.70 4.60 -0.76
CA ARG A 27 2.47 4.90 -2.18
C ARG A 27 3.65 5.68 -2.76
N ARG A 28 4.14 5.24 -3.93
CA ARG A 28 5.14 5.97 -4.73
C ARG A 28 4.47 6.85 -5.78
N LYS A 29 5.23 7.82 -6.33
CA LYS A 29 4.80 8.64 -7.47
C LYS A 29 4.47 7.73 -8.66
N ALA A 30 3.45 8.13 -9.44
CA ALA A 30 3.11 7.42 -10.68
C ALA A 30 4.27 7.54 -11.69
N SER A 31 4.56 6.47 -12.41
CA SER A 31 5.60 6.44 -13.44
C SER A 31 5.09 7.03 -14.75
N GLU A 32 5.93 7.83 -15.41
CA GLU A 32 5.60 8.46 -16.70
C GLU A 32 5.61 7.49 -17.88
N LEU A 33 6.30 6.36 -17.73
CA LEU A 33 6.35 5.30 -18.73
C LEU A 33 5.08 4.43 -18.75
N LYS A 34 4.10 4.69 -17.88
CA LYS A 34 2.82 3.97 -17.90
C LYS A 34 1.90 4.56 -18.97
N TRP A 35 1.17 3.69 -19.66
CA TRP A 35 0.29 4.07 -20.76
C TRP A 35 -0.70 5.19 -20.41
N GLY A 36 -1.33 5.12 -19.23
CA GLY A 36 -2.26 6.16 -18.78
C GLY A 36 -1.60 7.54 -18.62
N GLN A 37 -0.36 7.60 -18.13
CA GLN A 37 0.36 8.87 -17.98
C GLN A 37 0.77 9.43 -19.36
N ARG A 38 1.23 8.57 -20.28
CA ARG A 38 1.52 8.98 -21.67
C ARG A 38 0.28 9.52 -22.38
N GLN A 39 -0.86 8.85 -22.22
CA GLN A 39 -2.13 9.31 -22.77
C GLN A 39 -2.54 10.65 -22.16
N PHE A 40 -2.45 10.80 -20.84
CA PHE A 40 -2.79 12.05 -20.17
C PHE A 40 -1.93 13.23 -20.67
N ARG A 41 -0.62 13.03 -20.80
CA ARG A 41 0.29 14.05 -21.35
C ARG A 41 -0.06 14.42 -22.79
N ARG A 42 -0.42 13.45 -23.63
CA ARG A 42 -0.84 13.69 -25.02
C ARG A 42 -2.13 14.48 -25.11
N VAL A 43 -3.14 14.15 -24.31
CA VAL A 43 -4.44 14.82 -24.35
C VAL A 43 -4.35 16.23 -23.77
N THR A 44 -3.50 16.45 -22.76
CA THR A 44 -3.31 17.75 -22.10
C THR A 44 -2.33 18.66 -22.86
N ALA A 45 -1.68 18.18 -23.93
CA ALA A 45 -0.75 18.98 -24.71
C ALA A 45 -1.46 20.09 -25.51
N GLY A 46 -0.83 21.27 -25.59
CA GLY A 46 -1.38 22.45 -26.26
C GLY A 46 -2.44 23.18 -25.42
N TYR A 47 -3.33 23.90 -26.09
CA TYR A 47 -4.39 24.70 -25.44
C TYR A 47 -5.65 23.89 -25.24
N ARG A 48 -5.59 22.90 -24.34
CA ARG A 48 -6.72 22.03 -24.01
C ARG A 48 -7.07 22.13 -22.54
N GLY A 49 -8.36 21.99 -22.24
CA GLY A 49 -8.85 21.90 -20.86
C GLY A 49 -8.43 20.59 -20.18
N TYR A 50 -8.74 20.48 -18.89
CA TYR A 50 -8.43 19.27 -18.13
C TYR A 50 -9.31 18.09 -18.62
N PRO A 51 -8.71 16.94 -19.00
CA PRO A 51 -9.40 15.96 -19.85
C PRO A 51 -10.38 15.01 -19.15
N ARG A 52 -10.50 15.07 -17.82
CA ARG A 52 -11.33 14.13 -17.01
C ARG A 52 -11.93 14.85 -15.80
N PRO A 53 -13.11 14.46 -15.29
CA PRO A 53 -13.64 15.06 -14.07
C PRO A 53 -12.71 14.82 -12.87
N LEU A 54 -12.45 15.85 -12.06
CA LEU A 54 -11.70 15.71 -10.80
C LEU A 54 -12.68 15.39 -9.67
N PRO A 55 -12.62 14.18 -9.06
CA PRO A 55 -13.41 13.90 -7.89
C PRO A 55 -12.89 14.72 -6.70
N SER A 56 -13.77 15.53 -6.10
CA SER A 56 -13.52 16.22 -4.84
C SER A 56 -13.96 15.34 -3.68
N GLY A 57 -13.02 15.02 -2.77
CA GLY A 57 -13.33 14.31 -1.55
C GLY A 57 -12.42 13.12 -1.26
N ASN A 58 -12.10 12.96 0.01
CA ASN A 58 -11.37 11.82 0.54
C ASN A 58 -12.17 11.20 1.69
N LYS A 59 -12.22 9.87 1.74
CA LYS A 59 -12.78 9.19 2.91
C LYS A 59 -11.92 9.53 4.15
N PRO A 60 -12.53 9.91 5.28
CA PRO A 60 -11.82 10.28 6.50
C PRO A 60 -11.03 9.10 7.08
N VAL A 61 -11.57 7.88 6.95
CA VAL A 61 -10.90 6.65 7.41
C VAL A 61 -10.72 5.67 6.25
N LYS A 62 -9.47 5.25 6.03
CA LYS A 62 -9.08 4.32 4.96
C LYS A 62 -8.70 2.96 5.55
N LYS A 63 -8.68 1.93 4.71
CA LYS A 63 -8.14 0.61 5.09
C LYS A 63 -6.62 0.67 5.04
N LEU A 64 -5.95 0.01 5.97
CA LEU A 64 -4.49 -0.12 5.97
C LEU A 64 -4.03 -1.20 5.00
N ASP A 65 -2.93 -0.95 4.29
CA ASP A 65 -2.22 -1.98 3.54
C ASP A 65 -0.99 -2.42 4.33
N LEU A 66 -1.11 -3.57 5.00
CA LEU A 66 -0.05 -4.15 5.83
C LEU A 66 0.65 -5.28 5.08
N ARG A 67 1.98 -5.21 5.05
CA ARG A 67 2.86 -6.24 4.51
C ARG A 67 3.61 -6.91 5.65
N LEU A 68 3.64 -8.23 5.63
CA LEU A 68 4.34 -9.06 6.61
C LEU A 68 5.64 -9.55 6.00
N LYS A 69 6.77 -9.06 6.47
CA LYS A 69 8.10 -9.47 6.02
C LYS A 69 8.62 -10.58 6.92
N CYS A 70 8.85 -11.77 6.37
CA CYS A 70 9.42 -12.87 7.13
C CYS A 70 10.87 -12.57 7.50
N LYS A 71 11.24 -12.75 8.78
CA LYS A 71 12.64 -12.56 9.22
C LYS A 71 13.61 -13.59 8.63
N GLU A 72 13.14 -14.82 8.38
CA GLU A 72 14.01 -15.90 7.90
C GLU A 72 14.30 -15.82 6.40
N CYS A 73 13.28 -15.61 5.55
CA CYS A 73 13.47 -15.58 4.09
C CYS A 73 13.47 -14.17 3.48
N GLY A 74 13.21 -13.14 4.28
CA GLY A 74 13.15 -11.74 3.84
C GLY A 74 11.98 -11.41 2.90
N LYS A 75 11.22 -12.40 2.43
CA LYS A 75 10.08 -12.20 1.53
C LYS A 75 8.89 -11.62 2.28
N SER A 76 8.22 -10.67 1.64
CA SER A 76 7.02 -10.04 2.16
C SER A 76 5.76 -10.60 1.50
N HIS A 77 4.71 -10.83 2.27
CA HIS A 77 3.38 -11.14 1.73
C HIS A 77 2.32 -10.19 2.29
N ILE A 78 1.20 -10.07 1.59
CA ILE A 78 0.13 -9.13 1.91
C ILE A 78 -0.82 -9.75 2.93
N LYS A 79 -1.21 -8.97 3.94
CA LYS A 79 -2.29 -9.37 4.86
C LYS A 79 -3.64 -9.23 4.16
N LYS A 80 -4.25 -10.35 3.78
CA LYS A 80 -5.51 -10.40 3.00
C LYS A 80 -6.69 -9.64 3.62
N LYS A 81 -6.82 -9.69 4.96
CA LYS A 81 -7.89 -9.01 5.70
C LYS A 81 -7.34 -7.78 6.42
N SER A 82 -7.59 -6.61 5.85
CA SER A 82 -7.29 -5.32 6.49
C SER A 82 -8.54 -4.63 7.04
N PHE A 83 -8.33 -3.83 8.08
CA PHE A 83 -9.37 -3.06 8.76
C PHE A 83 -9.19 -1.56 8.49
N ARG A 84 -10.24 -0.78 8.76
CA ARG A 84 -10.20 0.68 8.77
C ARG A 84 -9.72 1.15 10.14
N ALA A 85 -8.74 2.03 10.18
CA ALA A 85 -8.37 2.74 11.42
C ALA A 85 -7.89 4.15 11.09
N GLY A 86 -8.12 5.08 12.01
CA GLY A 86 -7.66 6.48 11.89
C GLY A 86 -6.17 6.59 12.21
N ARG A 87 -5.82 6.53 13.49
CA ARG A 87 -4.41 6.57 13.97
C ARG A 87 -3.93 5.19 14.38
N VAL A 88 -2.79 4.78 13.84
CA VAL A 88 -2.11 3.52 14.14
C VAL A 88 -0.77 3.80 14.78
N GLU A 89 -0.46 3.09 15.85
CA GLU A 89 0.81 3.18 16.57
C GLU A 89 1.48 1.82 16.57
N TYR A 90 2.73 1.76 16.10
CA TYR A 90 3.52 0.54 16.06
C TYR A 90 4.31 0.39 17.36
N VAL A 91 3.83 -0.49 18.24
CA VAL A 91 4.44 -0.77 19.54
C VAL A 91 5.45 -1.91 19.37
N ALA A 92 6.56 -1.83 20.10
CA ALA A 92 7.60 -2.88 20.10
C ALA A 92 7.02 -4.22 20.56
#